data_AF-A0A535JNC3-F1
#
_entry.id   AF-A0A535JNC3-F1
#
_cell.length_a   1.000
_cell.length_b   1.000
_cell.length_c   1.000
_cell.angle_alpha   90.00
_cell.angle_beta   90.00
_cell.angle_gamma   90.00
#
_symmetry.space_group_name_H-M   'P 1'
#
loop_
_entity.id
_entity.type
_entity.pdbx_description
1 polymer ?
#
loop_
_entity_poly.entity_id
_entity_poly.type
_entity_poly.pdbx_seq_one_letter_code
_entity_poly.pdbx_strand_id
1 'polypeptide(L)' 'ASGGTDHGTASPVFLIGDGVKGGLYGETPSLARLDQLGNLSYSVDFRAVYQEILASHLGVDAKEILGQSFERVPFVKGPA' A
#
# COMPACT_ATOMS: atom_id res chain seq x y z
N ALA A 1 19.79 -10.96 -12.29
CA ALA A 1 18.57 -10.56 -13.02
C ALA A 1 17.88 -11.83 -13.51
N SER A 2 16.60 -12.05 -13.18
CA SER A 2 15.89 -13.33 -13.45
C SER A 2 15.52 -13.57 -14.94
N GLY A 3 16.13 -12.85 -15.89
CA GLY A 3 15.71 -12.90 -17.29
C GLY A 3 14.42 -12.13 -17.59
N GLY A 4 14.02 -11.20 -16.71
CA GLY A 4 12.84 -10.34 -16.91
C GLY A 4 11.54 -10.87 -16.29
N THR A 5 11.60 -11.97 -15.52
CA THR A 5 10.46 -12.57 -14.82
C THR A 5 10.34 -12.12 -13.36
N ASP A 6 11.24 -11.26 -12.90
CA ASP A 6 11.26 -10.78 -11.53
C ASP A 6 10.17 -9.73 -11.37
N HIS A 7 9.17 -10.07 -10.55
CA HIS A 7 8.01 -9.21 -10.31
C HIS A 7 8.28 -8.13 -9.25
N GLY A 8 9.46 -8.14 -8.62
CA GLY A 8 9.85 -7.19 -7.58
C GLY A 8 9.04 -7.35 -6.30
N THR A 9 9.58 -6.81 -5.19
CA THR A 9 8.97 -6.92 -3.85
C THR A 9 8.35 -5.60 -3.36
N ALA A 10 8.63 -4.48 -4.03
CA ALA A 10 8.26 -3.13 -3.60
C ALA A 10 7.73 -2.29 -4.78
N SER A 11 6.69 -2.79 -5.44
CA SER A 11 6.08 -2.15 -6.60
C SER A 11 5.19 -0.94 -6.22
N PRO A 12 5.13 0.10 -7.06
CA PRO A 12 4.25 1.24 -6.82
C PRO A 12 2.77 0.87 -7.02
N VAL A 13 1.89 1.50 -6.24
CA VAL A 13 0.43 1.42 -6.37
C VAL A 13 -0.10 2.80 -6.78
N PHE A 14 -0.95 2.84 -7.81
CA PHE A 14 -1.64 4.06 -8.23
C PHE A 14 -3.11 4.01 -7.79
N LEU A 15 -3.56 5.08 -7.13
CA LEU A 15 -4.95 5.29 -6.73
C LEU A 15 -5.49 6.51 -7.48
N ILE A 16 -6.60 6.33 -8.19
CA ILE A 16 -7.17 7.37 -9.07
C ILE A 16 -8.68 7.42 -8.82
N GLY A 17 -9.21 8.62 -8.61
CA GLY A 17 -10.64 8.86 -8.45
C GLY A 17 -10.92 10.11 -7.60
N ASP A 18 -12.15 10.61 -7.67
CA ASP A 18 -12.53 11.86 -7.00
C ASP A 18 -12.38 11.79 -5.48
N GLY A 19 -12.60 10.62 -4.89
CA GLY A 19 -12.42 10.36 -3.46
C GLY A 19 -10.96 10.25 -3.00
N VAL A 20 -9.97 10.28 -3.92
CA VAL A 20 -8.56 10.12 -3.56
C VAL A 20 -7.95 11.45 -3.15
N LYS A 21 -7.42 11.51 -1.92
CA LYS A 21 -6.50 12.53 -1.44
C LYS A 21 -5.12 12.25 -2.05
N GLY A 22 -4.84 12.91 -3.16
CA GLY A 22 -3.57 12.78 -3.88
C GLY A 22 -2.34 13.09 -3.03
N GLY A 23 -1.20 12.57 -3.46
CA GLY A 23 0.09 12.69 -2.78
C GLY A 23 0.92 11.42 -2.93
N LEU A 24 2.13 11.45 -2.36
CA LEU A 24 2.98 10.28 -2.21
C LEU A 24 2.77 9.71 -0.80
N TYR A 25 2.43 8.43 -0.72
CA TYR A 25 2.34 7.67 0.53
C TYR A 25 3.47 6.65 0.56
N GLY A 26 4.18 6.59 1.69
CA GLY A 26 5.39 5.78 1.84
C GLY A 26 6.68 6.59 1.74
N GLU A 27 7.79 5.87 1.76
CA GLU A 27 9.14 6.44 1.75
C GLU A 27 9.83 6.24 0.40
N THR A 28 10.79 7.11 0.08
CA THR A 28 11.67 6.95 -1.07
C THR A 28 12.50 5.67 -0.90
N PRO A 29 12.55 4.77 -1.91
CA PRO A 29 13.30 3.54 -1.82
C PRO A 29 14.81 3.81 -1.66
N SER A 30 15.48 3.01 -0.84
CA SER A 30 16.92 3.10 -0.62
C SER A 30 17.63 1.84 -1.13
N LEU A 31 18.55 2.02 -2.08
CA LEU A 31 19.40 0.93 -2.57
C LEU A 31 20.53 0.56 -1.60
N ALA A 32 20.73 1.34 -0.54
CA ALA A 32 21.68 1.01 0.53
C ALA A 32 21.12 0.01 1.54
N ARG A 33 19.80 -0.27 1.53
CA ARG A 33 19.12 -1.16 2.46
C ARG A 33 18.24 -2.14 1.72
N LEU A 34 18.86 -3.22 1.26
CA LEU A 34 18.19 -4.34 0.60
C LEU A 34 17.98 -5.49 1.59
N ASP A 35 17.00 -6.35 1.31
CA ASP A 35 16.82 -7.61 2.04
C ASP A 35 17.95 -8.61 1.73
N GLN A 36 17.90 -9.79 2.36
CA GLN A 36 18.92 -10.83 2.19
C GLN A 36 19.02 -11.38 0.75
N LEU A 37 17.99 -11.17 -0.07
CA LEU A 37 17.91 -11.60 -1.46
C LEU A 37 18.24 -10.46 -2.44
N GLY A 38 18.54 -9.25 -1.93
CA GLY A 38 18.88 -8.08 -2.73
C GLY A 38 17.66 -7.28 -3.19
N ASN A 39 16.48 -7.48 -2.60
CA ASN A 39 15.28 -6.74 -2.97
C ASN A 39 15.09 -5.46 -2.15
N LEU A 40 14.36 -4.51 -2.73
CA LEU A 40 13.85 -3.35 -2.02
C LEU A 40 12.87 -3.79 -0.93
N SER A 41 12.97 -3.17 0.24
CA SER A 41 11.93 -3.27 1.27
C SER A 41 10.76 -2.36 0.90
N TYR A 42 9.53 -2.86 1.05
CA TYR A 42 8.35 -2.01 0.94
C TYR A 42 8.29 -1.03 2.12
N SER A 43 7.75 0.17 1.89
CA SER A 43 7.52 1.17 2.94
C SER A 43 6.05 1.28 3.34
N VAL A 44 5.14 0.78 2.50
CA VAL A 44 3.70 0.70 2.77
C VAL A 44 3.26 -0.74 2.59
N ASP A 45 2.65 -1.31 3.62
CA ASP A 45 2.01 -2.62 3.52
C ASP A 45 0.78 -2.52 2.61
N PHE A 46 0.71 -3.33 1.57
CA PHE A 46 -0.42 -3.30 0.63
C PHE A 46 -1.78 -3.58 1.34
N ARG A 47 -1.77 -4.30 2.46
CA ARG A 47 -2.97 -4.58 3.26
C ARG A 47 -3.51 -3.32 3.95
N ALA A 48 -2.63 -2.38 4.28
CA ALA A 48 -3.02 -1.07 4.78
C ALA A 48 -3.79 -0.26 3.71
N VAL A 49 -3.45 -0.44 2.43
CA VAL A 49 -4.19 0.14 1.30
C VAL A 49 -5.60 -0.43 1.22
N TYR A 50 -5.74 -1.77 1.25
CA TYR A 50 -7.07 -2.40 1.26
C TYR A 50 -7.88 -2.04 2.49
N GLN A 51 -7.25 -1.93 3.67
CA GLN A 51 -7.94 -1.48 4.87
C GLN A 51 -8.57 -0.09 4.68
N GLU A 52 -7.82 0.88 4.17
CA GLU A 52 -8.35 2.23 3.94
C GLU A 52 -9.48 2.22 2.90
N ILE A 53 -9.37 1.44 1.82
CA ILE A 53 -10.46 1.31 0.83
C ILE A 53 -11.72 0.74 1.48
N LEU A 54 -11.58 -0.37 2.22
CA LEU A 54 -12.71 -1.02 2.86
C LEU A 54 -13.39 -0.11 3.90
N ALA A 55 -12.61 0.47 4.80
CA ALA A 55 -13.15 1.25 5.91
C ALA A 55 -13.64 2.64 5.47
N SER A 56 -12.85 3.36 4.67
CA SER A 56 -13.11 4.78 4.37
C SER A 56 -13.82 5.01 3.04
N HIS A 57 -13.64 4.13 2.03
CA HIS A 57 -14.31 4.28 0.73
C HIS A 57 -15.58 3.44 0.62
N LEU A 58 -15.56 2.20 1.09
CA LEU A 58 -16.71 1.28 1.02
C LEU A 58 -17.57 1.28 2.29
N GLY A 59 -17.06 1.81 3.41
CA GLY A 59 -17.80 1.90 4.67
C GLY A 59 -18.09 0.56 5.33
N VAL A 60 -17.26 -0.47 5.07
CA VAL A 60 -17.41 -1.81 5.66
C VAL A 60 -16.37 -2.08 6.73
N ASP A 61 -16.62 -3.07 7.60
CA ASP A 61 -15.64 -3.47 8.62
C ASP A 61 -14.44 -4.17 7.96
N ALA A 62 -13.36 -3.40 7.78
CA ALA A 62 -12.13 -3.91 7.21
C ALA A 62 -11.47 -4.99 8.07
N LYS A 63 -11.62 -4.95 9.41
CA LYS A 63 -11.02 -5.93 10.31
C LYS A 63 -11.74 -7.28 10.18
N GLU A 64 -13.07 -7.27 10.03
CA GLU A 64 -13.84 -8.49 9.78
C GLU A 64 -13.39 -9.17 8.48
N ILE A 65 -13.22 -8.38 7.41
CA ILE A 65 -12.84 -8.89 6.09
C ILE A 65 -11.37 -9.34 6.03
N LEU A 66 -10.45 -8.55 6.60
CA LEU A 66 -9.01 -8.83 6.55
C LEU A 66 -8.52 -9.73 7.70
N GLY A 67 -9.40 -10.05 8.66
CA GLY A 67 -9.12 -10.85 9.86
C GLY A 67 -8.32 -10.13 10.95
N GLN A 68 -7.77 -8.95 10.66
CA GLN A 68 -7.06 -8.09 11.61
C GLN A 68 -7.00 -6.65 11.09
N SER A 69 -6.50 -5.75 11.93
CA SER A 69 -6.24 -4.36 11.54
C SER A 69 -4.79 -4.19 11.08
N PHE A 70 -4.62 -3.33 10.08
CA PHE A 70 -3.35 -2.88 9.50
C PHE A 70 -3.13 -1.40 9.79
N GLU A 71 -2.01 -0.85 9.33
CA GLU A 71 -1.76 0.58 9.43
C GLU A 71 -2.79 1.39 8.63
N ARG A 72 -3.01 2.65 9.01
CA ARG A 72 -3.89 3.56 8.27
C ARG A 72 -3.08 4.36 7.27
N VAL A 73 -3.48 4.32 6.00
CA VAL A 73 -2.93 5.18 4.94
C VAL A 73 -4.04 6.13 4.49
N PRO A 74 -4.11 7.38 4.98
CA PRO A 74 -5.30 8.24 4.89
C PRO A 74 -5.45 8.91 3.51
N PHE A 75 -5.55 8.10 2.45
CA PHE A 75 -5.71 8.56 1.07
C PHE A 75 -7.17 8.72 0.62
N VAL A 76 -8.16 8.36 1.44
CA VAL A 76 -9.57 8.65 1.15
C VAL A 76 -9.96 10.00 1.76
N LYS A 77 -10.59 10.86 0.96
CA LYS A 77 -11.05 12.20 1.38
C LYS A 77 -12.25 12.09 2.33
N GLY A 78 -12.00 12.00 3.64
CA GLY A 78 -13.04 12.02 4.68
C GLY A 78 -14.07 10.89 4.54
N PRO A 79 -14.99 10.73 5.51
CA PRO A 79 -16.12 9.85 5.30
C PRO A 79 -17.05 10.46 4.24
N ALA A 80 -17.57 9.61 3.34
CA ALA A 80 -18.75 9.92 2.56
C ALA A 80 -19.98 10.11 3.47
#